data_AF-A0A933IYD3-F1
#
_entry.id   AF-A0A933IYD3-F1
#
_cell.length_a   1.000
_cell.length_b   1.000
_cell.length_c   1.000
_cell.angle_alpha   90.00
_cell.angle_beta   90.00
_cell.angle_gamma   90.00
#
_symmetry.space_group_name_H-M   'P 1'
#
loop_
_entity.id
_entity.type
_entity.pdbx_description
1 polymer ?
#
loop_
_entity_poly.entity_id
_entity_poly.type
_entity_poly.pdbx_seq_one_letter_code
_entity_poly.pdbx_strand_id
1 'polypeptide(L)'
;MTQVRHLRDYRLELTFADGVRAEVDFRNKVVGRGGVFKALEDLDFFRRVRVDPEAGTLIWPNDVDLDPDVLYSEVTGTPIPQIERV
;
A
#
# COMPACT_ATOMS: atom_id res chain seq x y z
N MET A 1 -2.65 -7.11 5.17
CA MET A 1 -1.60 -6.52 6.04
C MET A 1 -2.22 -6.08 7.37
N THR A 2 -1.43 -5.72 8.38
CA THR A 2 -1.93 -5.39 9.73
C THR A 2 -1.68 -3.95 10.17
N GLN A 3 -0.63 -3.30 9.68
CA GLN A 3 -0.31 -1.93 10.05
C GLN A 3 0.38 -1.17 8.91
N VAL A 4 0.14 0.14 8.85
CA VAL A 4 0.91 1.09 8.04
C VAL A 4 1.38 2.24 8.94
N ARG A 5 2.61 2.70 8.71
CA ARG A 5 3.14 3.93 9.31
C ARG A 5 3.75 4.81 8.22
N HIS A 6 3.28 6.06 8.12
CA HIS A 6 3.93 7.06 7.28
C HIS A 6 5.29 7.46 7.90
N LEU A 7 6.35 7.42 7.10
CA LEU A 7 7.71 7.73 7.56
C LEU A 7 8.13 9.14 7.13
N ARG A 8 8.09 9.40 5.82
CA ARG A 8 8.48 10.65 5.16
C ARG A 8 8.09 10.59 3.69
N ASP A 9 7.83 11.71 3.05
CA ASP A 9 7.50 11.77 1.61
C ASP A 9 6.47 10.69 1.22
N TYR A 10 6.80 9.87 0.21
CA TYR A 10 6.02 8.73 -0.26
C TYR A 10 6.44 7.40 0.38
N ARG A 11 7.16 7.42 1.51
CA ARG A 11 7.68 6.23 2.17
C ARG A 11 6.78 5.80 3.32
N LEU A 12 6.35 4.56 3.26
CA LEU A 12 5.56 3.90 4.29
C LEU A 12 6.31 2.69 4.81
N GLU A 13 6.22 2.44 6.12
CA GLU A 13 6.53 1.16 6.71
C GLU A 13 5.24 0.32 6.75
N LEU A 14 5.28 -0.85 6.12
CA LEU A 14 4.18 -1.81 6.09
C LEU A 14 4.49 -2.94 7.07
N THR A 15 3.49 -3.42 7.81
CA THR A 15 3.56 -4.64 8.61
C THR A 15 2.54 -5.65 8.09
N PHE A 16 3.00 -6.87 7.79
CA PHE A 16 2.17 -7.95 7.28
C PHE A 16 1.75 -8.92 8.39
N ALA A 17 0.83 -9.84 8.07
CA ALA A 17 0.20 -10.72 9.04
C ALA A 17 1.17 -11.71 9.71
N ASP A 18 2.23 -12.09 9.00
CA ASP A 18 3.32 -12.95 9.49
C ASP A 18 4.40 -12.18 10.26
N GLY A 19 4.23 -10.86 10.43
CA GLY A 19 5.16 -9.99 11.13
C GLY A 19 6.27 -9.40 10.25
N VAL A 20 6.32 -9.71 8.95
CA VAL A 20 7.25 -9.05 8.03
C VAL A 20 7.01 -7.53 8.05
N ARG A 21 8.11 -6.77 8.11
CA ARG A 21 8.11 -5.30 8.05
C ARG A 21 9.01 -4.82 6.93
N ALA A 22 8.52 -3.87 6.14
CA ALA A 22 9.28 -3.32 5.03
C ALA A 22 9.00 -1.83 4.83
N GLU A 23 10.05 -1.05 4.56
CA GLU A 23 9.91 0.33 4.05
C GLU A 23 9.74 0.28 2.52
N VAL A 24 8.67 0.87 2.01
CA VAL A 24 8.35 0.92 0.57
C VAL A 24 8.24 2.37 0.12
N ASP A 25 8.88 2.72 -0.99
CA ASP A 25 8.76 4.03 -1.64
C ASP A 25 7.66 4.01 -2.70
N PHE A 26 6.56 4.71 -2.44
CA PHE A 26 5.39 4.78 -3.31
C PHE A 26 5.48 5.86 -4.39
N ARG A 27 6.57 6.65 -4.45
CA ARG A 27 6.69 7.77 -5.39
C ARG A 27 6.37 7.35 -6.83
N ASN A 28 6.95 6.23 -7.29
CA ASN A 28 6.76 5.73 -8.65
C ASN A 28 5.37 5.11 -8.90
N LYS A 29 4.62 4.77 -7.84
CA LYS A 29 3.25 4.24 -7.94
C LYS A 29 2.19 5.36 -8.00
N VAL A 30 2.59 6.58 -7.63
CA VAL A 30 1.70 7.74 -7.42
C VAL A 30 2.00 8.87 -8.41
N VAL A 31 3.24 9.37 -8.42
CA VAL A 31 3.58 10.64 -9.10
C VAL A 31 3.48 10.50 -10.61
N GLY A 32 2.73 11.40 -11.24
CA GLY A 32 2.57 11.44 -12.70
C GLY A 32 1.58 10.42 -13.24
N ARG A 33 1.00 9.57 -12.39
CA ARG A 33 0.00 8.56 -12.80
C ARG A 33 -1.35 9.18 -13.16
N GLY A 34 -1.67 10.34 -12.57
CA GLY A 34 -2.92 11.06 -12.81
C GLY A 34 -4.17 10.29 -12.39
N GLY A 35 -5.34 10.71 -12.89
CA GLY A 35 -6.62 10.07 -12.56
C GLY A 35 -6.89 10.03 -11.06
N VAL A 36 -7.37 8.89 -10.55
CA VAL A 36 -7.63 8.68 -9.13
C VAL A 36 -6.39 8.83 -8.24
N PHE A 37 -5.18 8.67 -8.80
CA PHE A 37 -3.91 8.85 -8.07
C PHE A 37 -3.52 10.32 -7.90
N LYS A 38 -4.19 11.27 -8.59
CA LYS A 38 -3.79 12.68 -8.55
C LYS A 38 -3.81 13.26 -7.14
N ALA A 39 -4.80 12.89 -6.32
CA ALA A 39 -4.89 13.34 -4.93
C ALA A 39 -3.71 12.86 -4.07
N LEU A 40 -3.12 11.71 -4.42
CA LEU A 40 -1.99 11.13 -3.69
C LEU A 40 -0.68 11.88 -3.93
N GLU A 41 -0.59 12.73 -4.95
CA GLU A 41 0.59 13.59 -5.17
C GLU A 41 0.72 14.70 -4.10
N ASP A 42 -0.35 14.98 -3.36
CA ASP A 42 -0.31 15.83 -2.18
C ASP A 42 0.11 14.99 -0.96
N LEU A 43 1.25 15.33 -0.33
CA LEU A 43 1.77 14.62 0.84
C LEU A 43 0.86 14.73 2.08
N ASP A 44 0.07 15.80 2.22
CA ASP A 44 -0.97 15.94 3.26
C ASP A 44 -2.14 14.99 3.03
N PHE A 45 -2.40 14.61 1.78
CA PHE A 45 -3.40 13.60 1.44
C PHE A 45 -2.81 12.19 1.53
N PHE A 46 -1.61 11.98 0.99
CA PHE A 46 -0.90 10.70 1.01
C PHE A 46 -0.72 10.15 2.44
N ARG A 47 -0.41 11.01 3.42
CA ARG A 47 -0.23 10.57 4.82
C ARG A 47 -1.52 10.05 5.48
N ARG A 48 -2.69 10.25 4.87
CA ARG A 48 -3.99 9.76 5.37
C ARG A 48 -4.23 8.28 5.07
N VAL A 49 -3.21 7.60 4.53
CA VAL A 49 -3.21 6.16 4.32
C VAL A 49 -3.60 5.42 5.59
N ARG A 50 -4.42 4.38 5.44
CA ARG A 50 -4.78 3.45 6.51
C ARG A 50 -4.83 2.02 5.99
N VAL A 51 -4.84 1.06 6.89
CA VAL A 51 -5.20 -0.32 6.57
C VAL A 51 -6.70 -0.46 6.72
N ASP A 52 -7.36 -1.03 5.71
CA ASP A 52 -8.75 -1.45 5.83
C ASP A 52 -8.84 -2.60 6.86
N PRO A 53 -9.65 -2.48 7.93
CA PRO A 53 -9.66 -3.47 9.00
C PRO A 53 -10.29 -4.81 8.59
N GLU A 54 -11.10 -4.84 7.53
CA GLU A 54 -11.77 -6.05 7.06
C GLU A 54 -10.93 -6.75 5.98
N ALA A 55 -10.46 -5.99 4.98
CA ALA A 55 -9.72 -6.52 3.85
C ALA A 55 -8.21 -6.61 4.09
N GLY A 56 -7.67 -5.86 5.05
CA GLY A 56 -6.22 -5.75 5.25
C GLY A 56 -5.52 -5.02 4.10
N THR A 57 -6.25 -4.24 3.31
CA THR A 57 -5.79 -3.51 2.13
C THR A 57 -5.27 -2.13 2.50
N LEU A 58 -4.27 -1.63 1.78
CA LEU A 58 -3.80 -0.25 1.97
C LEU A 58 -4.76 0.70 1.25
N ILE A 59 -5.40 1.62 1.97
CA ILE A 59 -6.45 2.48 1.40
C ILE A 59 -6.27 3.95 1.76
N TRP A 60 -6.74 4.81 0.86
CA TRP A 60 -6.82 6.27 1.05
C TRP A 60 -8.26 6.78 1.04
N PRO A 61 -8.53 8.02 1.53
CA PRO A 61 -9.89 8.57 1.61
C PRO A 61 -10.62 8.75 0.27
N ASN A 62 -9.94 8.62 -0.86
CA ASN A 62 -10.51 8.72 -2.22
C ASN A 62 -10.71 7.35 -2.86
N ASP A 63 -10.84 6.30 -2.06
CA ASP A 63 -11.10 4.91 -2.47
C ASP A 63 -9.98 4.28 -3.32
N VAL A 64 -8.81 4.93 -3.42
CA VAL A 64 -7.63 4.26 -3.96
C VAL A 64 -7.17 3.23 -2.95
N ASP A 65 -7.02 2.00 -3.42
CA ASP A 65 -6.55 0.87 -2.65
C ASP A 65 -5.35 0.18 -3.33
N LEU A 66 -4.51 -0.48 -2.54
CA LEU A 66 -3.40 -1.30 -3.02
C LEU A 66 -3.39 -2.64 -2.30
N ASP A 67 -3.40 -3.70 -3.11
CA ASP A 67 -3.49 -5.09 -2.69
C ASP A 67 -2.30 -5.49 -1.78
N PRO A 68 -2.56 -6.03 -0.58
CA PRO A 68 -1.52 -6.45 0.34
C PRO A 68 -0.66 -7.61 -0.19
N ASP A 69 -1.20 -8.52 -1.01
CA ASP A 69 -0.46 -9.66 -1.56
C ASP A 69 0.55 -9.20 -2.62
N VAL A 70 0.16 -8.21 -3.43
CA VAL A 70 1.08 -7.58 -4.40
C VAL A 70 2.22 -6.87 -3.67
N LEU A 71 1.91 -6.11 -2.63
CA LEU A 71 2.92 -5.41 -1.83
C LEU A 71 3.82 -6.39 -1.07
N TYR A 72 3.27 -7.48 -0.53
CA TYR A 72 4.03 -8.53 0.13
C TYR A 72 4.99 -9.24 -0.84
N SER A 73 4.50 -9.56 -2.05
CA SER A 73 5.31 -10.15 -3.11
C SER A 73 6.47 -9.25 -3.51
N GLU A 74 6.23 -7.96 -3.68
CA GLU A 74 7.27 -6.98 -4.05
C GLU A 74 8.38 -6.87 -3.01
N VAL A 75 8.05 -6.93 -1.71
CA VAL A 75 9.05 -6.75 -0.64
C VAL A 75 9.74 -8.04 -0.19
N THR A 76 9.13 -9.21 -0.42
CA THR A 76 9.70 -10.50 -0.01
C THR A 76 10.25 -11.32 -1.18
N GLY A 77 9.84 -11.03 -2.42
CA GLY A 77 10.07 -11.88 -3.58
C GLY A 77 9.22 -13.15 -3.59
N THR A 78 8.31 -13.33 -2.62
CA THR A 78 7.36 -14.44 -2.59
C THR A 78 6.38 -14.29 -3.76
N PRO A 79 6.10 -15.32 -4.56
CA PRO A 79 5.12 -15.22 -5.63
C PRO A 79 3.73 -14.82 -5.10
N ILE A 80 3.02 -13.99 -5.86
CA ILE A 80 1.61 -13.67 -5.54
C ILE A 80 0.84 -14.99 -5.49
N PRO A 81 0.05 -15.25 -4.42
CA PRO A 81 -0.81 -16.43 -4.36
C PRO A 81 -1.68 -16.49 -5.62
N GLN A 82 -1.63 -17.59 -6.36
CA GLN A 82 -2.63 -17.83 -7.40
C GLN A 82 -3.95 -18.06 -6.69
N ILE A 83 -4.89 -17.13 -6.82
CA ILE A 83 -6.27 -17.37 -6.42
C ILE A 83 -6.74 -18.56 -7.27
N GLU A 84 -6.95 -19.72 -6.63
CA GLU A 84 -7.67 -20.82 -7.27
C GLU A 84 -9.03 -20.26 -7.67
N ARG A 85 -9.26 -20.15 -8.98
CA ARG A 85 -10.59 -19.86 -9.52
C ARG A 85 -11.47 -21.05 -9.14
N VAL A 86 -12.24 -20.91 -8.07
CA VAL A 86 -13.45 -21.69 -7.84
C VAL A 86 -14.52 -21.32 -8.87
#